data_AF-A0A7J6I8W7-F1
#
_entry.id   AF-A0A7J6I8W7-F1
#
_cell.length_a   1.000
_cell.length_b   1.000
_cell.length_c   1.000
_cell.angle_alpha   90.00
_cell.angle_beta   90.00
_cell.angle_gamma   90.00
#
_symmetry.space_group_name_H-M   'P 1'
#
loop_
_entity.id
_entity.type
_entity.pdbx_description
1 polymer ?
#
loop_
_entity_poly.entity_id
_entity_poly.type
_entity_poly.pdbx_seq_one_letter_code
_entity_poly.pdbx_strand_id
1 'polypeptide(L)'
;MADYEANHHHHHQQSMIPKETALQALNTIIQLHFEKTLEKKRAIDLQKKELHKLFLLFFIFLGLVFLAESQSLRLQCRHCWVPIILLSLAHLIFYVSVAQTLRCINGFKYQRRCHKLTLGLATEKLREMKIRIVNGGGGPGGEFDGVGDDEFEIHYQEPPESYFVI
;
A
#
# COMPACT_ATOMS: atom_id res chain seq x y z
N MET A 1 -27.68 43.00 39.29
CA MET A 1 -26.55 42.09 39.05
C MET A 1 -26.88 41.27 37.83
N ALA A 2 -26.63 41.88 36.67
CA ALA A 2 -26.54 41.19 35.39
C ALA A 2 -25.08 40.78 35.18
N ASP A 3 -24.81 40.03 34.12
CA ASP A 3 -23.48 39.62 33.61
C ASP A 3 -23.02 38.22 34.05
N TYR A 4 -23.73 37.20 33.54
CA TYR A 4 -23.26 35.80 33.48
C TYR A 4 -23.14 35.28 32.04
N GLU A 5 -22.85 36.16 31.08
CA GLU A 5 -22.62 35.78 29.67
C GLU A 5 -21.43 36.53 29.08
N ALA A 6 -20.18 36.07 29.30
CA ALA A 6 -19.03 36.62 28.58
C ALA A 6 -17.72 35.79 28.66
N ASN A 7 -17.75 34.45 28.66
CA ASN A 7 -16.46 33.73 28.67
C ASN A 7 -16.41 32.38 27.93
N HIS A 8 -16.98 32.32 26.73
CA HIS A 8 -16.80 31.19 25.80
C HIS A 8 -16.25 31.59 24.42
N HIS A 9 -15.65 32.77 24.30
CA HIS A 9 -14.99 33.21 23.07
C HIS A 9 -13.56 33.63 23.36
N HIS A 10 -12.63 33.09 22.56
CA HIS A 10 -11.18 33.36 22.52
C HIS A 10 -10.29 32.46 23.40
N HIS A 11 -9.96 31.28 22.89
CA HIS A 11 -8.56 30.86 22.66
C HIS A 11 -8.51 29.52 21.88
N HIS A 12 -9.12 29.47 20.70
CA HIS A 12 -8.50 28.70 19.62
C HIS A 12 -7.26 29.51 19.21
N GLN A 13 -6.18 29.32 19.97
CA GLN A 13 -4.87 29.68 19.51
C GLN A 13 -4.59 28.76 18.33
N GLN A 14 -4.96 29.21 17.12
CA GLN A 14 -4.46 28.63 15.88
C GLN A 14 -2.95 28.57 16.02
N SER A 15 -2.42 27.38 16.26
CA SER A 15 -1.01 27.07 16.17
C SER A 15 -0.62 27.30 14.71
N MET A 16 -0.26 28.54 14.39
CA MET A 16 0.20 28.90 13.06
C MET A 16 1.56 28.25 12.87
N ILE A 17 1.61 27.20 12.06
CA ILE A 17 2.88 26.56 11.69
C ILE A 17 3.59 27.51 10.71
N PRO A 18 4.86 27.88 10.97
CA PRO A 18 5.63 28.70 10.05
C PRO A 18 5.66 28.06 8.66
N LYS A 19 5.41 28.85 7.62
CA LYS A 19 5.32 28.39 6.22
C LYS A 19 6.52 27.55 5.77
N GLU A 20 7.73 27.89 6.22
CA GLU A 20 8.95 27.16 5.88
C GLU A 20 8.99 25.77 6.52
N THR A 21 8.54 25.67 7.78
CA THR A 21 8.39 24.41 8.50
C THR A 21 7.33 23.52 7.83
N ALA A 22 6.21 24.11 7.39
CA ALA A 22 5.15 23.41 6.67
C ALA A 22 5.65 22.87 5.30
N LEU A 23 6.37 23.69 4.53
CA LEU A 23 6.98 23.27 3.27
C LEU A 23 8.02 22.16 3.46
N GLN A 24 8.87 22.28 4.48
CA GLN A 24 9.88 21.27 4.78
C GLN A 24 9.24 19.94 5.17
N ALA A 25 8.24 19.97 6.06
CA ALA A 25 7.52 18.78 6.47
C ALA A 25 6.75 18.11 5.32
N LEU A 26 6.11 18.87 4.42
CA LEU A 26 5.48 18.32 3.21
C LEU A 26 6.49 17.61 2.30
N ASN A 27 7.65 18.21 2.06
CA ASN A 27 8.70 17.56 1.27
C ASN A 27 9.20 16.27 1.91
N THR A 28 9.36 16.25 3.24
CA THR A 28 9.73 15.02 3.98
C THR A 28 8.66 13.93 3.86
N ILE A 29 7.37 14.28 3.98
CA ILE A 29 6.26 13.33 3.84
C ILE A 29 6.21 12.75 2.41
N ILE A 30 6.39 13.60 1.40
CA ILE A 30 6.47 13.19 0.00
C ILE A 30 7.62 12.18 -0.20
N GLN A 31 8.81 12.52 0.30
CA GLN A 31 9.98 11.64 0.17
C GLN A 31 9.74 10.28 0.84
N LEU A 32 9.17 10.27 2.06
CA LEU A 32 8.86 9.07 2.80
C LEU A 32 7.88 8.15 2.06
N HIS A 33 6.76 8.70 1.56
CA HIS A 33 5.75 7.90 0.86
C HIS A 33 6.22 7.43 -0.52
N PHE A 34 7.09 8.19 -1.18
CA PHE A 34 7.75 7.74 -2.40
C PHE A 34 8.66 6.54 -2.14
N GLU A 35 9.50 6.61 -1.10
CA GLU A 35 10.37 5.49 -0.70
C GLU A 35 9.54 4.25 -0.34
N LYS A 36 8.50 4.40 0.50
CA LYS A 36 7.58 3.31 0.84
C LYS A 36 6.91 2.72 -0.40
N THR A 37 6.55 3.54 -1.38
CA THR A 37 5.96 3.07 -2.65
C THR A 37 6.95 2.19 -3.43
N LEU A 38 8.23 2.56 -3.47
CA LEU A 38 9.28 1.79 -4.12
C LEU A 38 9.59 0.48 -3.39
N GLU A 39 9.68 0.52 -2.06
CA GLU A 39 9.85 -0.67 -1.21
C GLU A 39 8.73 -1.69 -1.47
N LYS A 40 7.47 -1.25 -1.46
CA LYS A 40 6.33 -2.14 -1.70
C LYS A 40 6.29 -2.66 -3.13
N LYS A 41 6.71 -1.87 -4.12
CA LYS A 41 6.88 -2.35 -5.50
C LYS A 41 7.92 -3.49 -5.56
N ARG A 42 9.08 -3.31 -4.93
CA ARG A 42 10.13 -4.33 -4.87
C ARG A 42 9.64 -5.61 -4.17
N ALA A 43 8.90 -5.49 -3.07
CA ALA A 43 8.30 -6.62 -2.36
C ALA A 43 7.29 -7.39 -3.23
N ILE A 44 6.43 -6.69 -3.98
CA ILE A 44 5.51 -7.31 -4.95
C ILE A 44 6.29 -8.08 -6.02
N ASP A 45 7.34 -7.48 -6.58
CA ASP A 45 8.14 -8.12 -7.63
C ASP A 45 8.86 -9.37 -7.12
N LEU A 46 9.32 -9.36 -5.86
CA LEU A 46 9.89 -10.55 -5.20
C LEU A 46 8.84 -11.66 -5.06
N GLN A 47 7.64 -11.34 -4.54
CA GLN A 47 6.56 -12.32 -4.37
C GLN A 47 6.10 -12.91 -5.71
N LYS A 48 6.08 -12.11 -6.79
CA LYS A 48 5.80 -12.62 -8.15
C LYS A 48 6.85 -13.60 -8.64
N LYS A 49 8.13 -13.35 -8.34
CA LYS A 49 9.21 -14.29 -8.66
C LYS A 49 9.07 -15.59 -7.89
N GLU A 50 8.77 -15.53 -6.60
CA GLU A 50 8.50 -16.72 -5.78
C GLU A 50 7.30 -17.50 -6.30
N LEU A 51 6.21 -16.82 -6.67
CA LEU A 51 5.06 -17.45 -7.31
C LEU A 51 5.48 -18.20 -8.59
N HIS A 52 6.27 -17.56 -9.46
CA HIS A 52 6.75 -18.20 -10.69
C HIS A 52 7.63 -19.42 -10.41
N LYS A 53 8.52 -19.36 -9.41
CA LYS A 53 9.32 -20.52 -8.98
C LYS A 53 8.44 -21.67 -8.47
N LEU A 54 7.40 -21.37 -7.69
CA LEU A 54 6.45 -22.38 -7.21
C LEU A 54 5.74 -23.07 -8.37
N PHE A 55 5.26 -22.32 -9.37
CA PHE A 55 4.67 -22.89 -10.58
C PHE A 55 5.65 -23.80 -11.33
N LEU A 56 6.90 -23.34 -11.54
CA LEU A 56 7.91 -24.11 -12.24
C LEU A 56 8.22 -25.42 -11.51
N LEU A 57 8.45 -25.37 -10.20
CA LEU A 57 8.74 -26.54 -9.38
C LEU A 57 7.57 -27.53 -9.39
N PHE A 58 6.34 -27.03 -9.31
CA PHE A 58 5.14 -27.85 -9.38
C PHE A 58 4.99 -28.55 -10.73
N PHE A 59 5.22 -27.84 -11.85
CA PHE A 59 5.15 -28.44 -13.18
C PHE A 59 6.26 -29.47 -13.43
N ILE A 60 7.48 -29.21 -12.94
CA ILE A 60 8.57 -30.20 -12.98
C ILE A 60 8.17 -31.45 -12.19
N PHE A 61 7.64 -31.27 -10.97
CA PHE A 61 7.15 -32.38 -10.15
C PHE A 61 6.05 -33.19 -10.86
N LEU A 62 5.05 -32.54 -11.44
CA LEU A 62 4.00 -33.20 -12.24
C LEU A 62 4.61 -33.98 -13.40
N GLY A 63 5.53 -33.37 -14.15
CA GLY A 63 6.21 -34.02 -15.27
C GLY A 63 6.97 -35.28 -14.86
N LEU A 64 7.69 -35.23 -13.74
CA LEU A 64 8.43 -36.38 -13.20
C LEU A 64 7.49 -37.50 -12.74
N VAL A 65 6.39 -37.16 -12.06
CA VAL A 65 5.39 -38.15 -11.64
C VAL A 65 4.74 -38.81 -12.85
N PHE A 66 4.29 -38.04 -13.85
CA PHE A 66 3.70 -38.62 -15.06
C PHE A 66 4.71 -39.45 -15.88
N LEU A 67 5.98 -39.04 -15.92
CA LEU A 67 7.02 -39.82 -16.57
C LEU A 67 7.24 -41.16 -15.86
N ALA A 68 7.29 -41.17 -14.52
CA ALA A 68 7.44 -42.40 -13.73
C ALA A 68 6.25 -43.34 -13.90
N GLU A 69 5.02 -42.81 -13.93
CA GLU A 69 3.80 -43.59 -14.18
C GLU A 69 3.78 -44.17 -15.61
N SER A 70 4.19 -43.40 -16.62
CA SER A 70 4.18 -43.87 -18.02
C SER A 70 5.19 -44.98 -18.32
N GLN A 71 6.25 -45.11 -17.53
CA GLN A 71 7.24 -46.20 -17.66
C GLN A 71 6.83 -47.48 -16.89
N SER A 72 5.78 -47.42 -16.06
CA SER A 72 5.40 -48.52 -15.18
C SER A 72 4.41 -49.49 -15.86
N LEU A 73 4.90 -50.66 -16.29
CA LEU A 73 4.10 -51.72 -16.94
C LEU A 73 3.28 -52.59 -15.96
N ARG A 74 3.40 -52.41 -14.64
CA ARG A 74 2.80 -53.27 -13.59
C ARG A 74 2.11 -52.49 -12.47
N LEU A 75 1.27 -51.51 -12.81
CA LEU A 75 0.41 -50.86 -11.83
C LEU A 75 -0.72 -51.82 -11.39
N GLN A 76 -0.40 -52.75 -10.49
CA GLN A 76 -1.42 -53.53 -9.79
C GLN A 76 -2.18 -52.58 -8.83
N CYS A 77 -3.52 -52.69 -8.81
CA CYS A 77 -4.46 -51.78 -8.14
C CYS A 77 -4.14 -51.48 -6.65
N ARG A 78 -3.31 -52.30 -6.00
CA ARG A 78 -2.91 -52.16 -4.60
C ARG A 78 -1.86 -51.05 -4.36
N HIS A 79 -1.03 -50.70 -5.34
CA HIS A 79 0.00 -49.65 -5.20
C HIS A 79 -0.39 -48.30 -5.85
N CYS A 80 -1.54 -48.24 -6.52
CA CYS A 80 -2.09 -47.04 -7.15
C CYS A 80 -2.39 -45.90 -6.15
N TRP A 81 -2.58 -46.21 -4.87
CA TRP A 81 -2.90 -45.21 -3.85
C TRP A 81 -1.74 -44.25 -3.55
N VAL A 82 -0.50 -44.72 -3.65
CA VAL A 82 0.68 -43.90 -3.36
C VAL A 82 0.81 -42.70 -4.32
N PRO A 83 0.79 -42.86 -5.65
CA PRO A 83 0.84 -41.72 -6.56
C PRO A 83 -0.39 -40.82 -6.44
N ILE A 84 -1.59 -41.37 -6.18
CA ILE A 84 -2.80 -40.56 -5.95
C ILE A 84 -2.67 -39.69 -4.70
N ILE A 85 -2.22 -40.25 -3.57
CA ILE A 85 -2.04 -39.52 -2.31
C ILE A 85 -0.93 -38.48 -2.47
N LEU A 86 0.19 -38.84 -3.09
CA LEU A 86 1.30 -37.92 -3.33
C LEU A 86 0.86 -36.74 -4.21
N LEU A 87 0.13 -37.02 -5.29
CA LEU A 87 -0.36 -36.01 -6.21
C LEU A 87 -1.38 -35.08 -5.54
N SER A 88 -2.33 -35.64 -4.78
CA SER A 88 -3.34 -34.85 -4.07
C SER A 88 -2.73 -33.97 -2.98
N LEU A 89 -1.78 -34.48 -2.19
CA LEU A 89 -1.04 -33.68 -1.20
C LEU A 89 -0.22 -32.58 -1.87
N ALA A 90 0.48 -32.86 -2.96
CA ALA A 90 1.24 -31.86 -3.70
C ALA A 90 0.35 -30.73 -4.23
N HIS A 91 -0.83 -31.06 -4.77
CA HIS A 91 -1.81 -30.06 -5.22
C HIS A 91 -2.33 -29.23 -4.06
N LEU A 92 -2.67 -29.85 -2.93
CA LEU A 92 -3.14 -29.13 -1.73
C LEU A 92 -2.08 -28.12 -1.24
N ILE A 93 -0.84 -28.56 -1.09
CA ILE A 93 0.29 -27.70 -0.67
C ILE A 93 0.49 -26.56 -1.67
N PHE A 94 0.47 -26.87 -2.96
CA PHE A 94 0.60 -25.88 -4.03
C PHE A 94 -0.52 -24.82 -3.96
N TYR A 95 -1.79 -25.24 -3.87
CA TYR A 95 -2.92 -24.32 -3.78
C TYR A 95 -2.84 -23.42 -2.55
N VAL A 96 -2.50 -23.97 -1.38
CA VAL A 96 -2.35 -23.16 -0.16
C VAL A 96 -1.21 -22.15 -0.32
N SER A 97 -0.07 -22.57 -0.88
CA SER A 97 1.10 -21.71 -1.10
C SER A 97 0.81 -20.58 -2.08
N VAL A 98 0.11 -20.88 -3.19
CA VAL A 98 -0.34 -19.88 -4.17
C VAL A 98 -1.33 -18.90 -3.53
N ALA A 99 -2.33 -19.39 -2.80
CA ALA A 99 -3.32 -18.54 -2.15
C ALA A 99 -2.68 -17.59 -1.12
N GLN A 100 -1.72 -18.08 -0.32
CA GLN A 100 -0.95 -17.24 0.61
C GLN A 100 -0.13 -16.17 -0.13
N THR A 101 0.59 -16.57 -1.19
CA THR A 101 1.41 -15.65 -1.98
C THR A 101 0.56 -14.57 -2.65
N LEU A 102 -0.60 -14.93 -3.21
CA LEU A 102 -1.55 -13.97 -3.80
C LEU A 102 -2.14 -13.02 -2.75
N ARG A 103 -2.49 -13.52 -1.55
CA ARG A 103 -2.92 -12.67 -0.44
C ARG A 103 -1.84 -11.65 -0.06
N CYS A 104 -0.58 -12.06 0.03
CA CYS A 104 0.55 -11.16 0.29
C CYS A 104 0.71 -10.11 -0.82
N ILE A 105 0.66 -10.53 -2.09
CA ILE A 105 0.74 -9.62 -3.24
C ILE A 105 -0.39 -8.58 -3.20
N ASN A 106 -1.62 -9.01 -2.93
CA ASN A 106 -2.77 -8.11 -2.85
C ASN A 106 -2.66 -7.15 -1.67
N GLY A 107 -2.20 -7.61 -0.50
CA GLY A 107 -1.91 -6.75 0.64
C GLY A 107 -0.85 -5.68 0.32
N PHE A 108 0.24 -6.06 -0.35
CA PHE A 108 1.27 -5.09 -0.77
C PHE A 108 0.77 -4.15 -1.87
N LYS A 109 -0.06 -4.62 -2.81
CA LYS A 109 -0.69 -3.76 -3.83
C LYS A 109 -1.59 -2.70 -3.18
N TYR A 110 -2.37 -3.10 -2.19
CA TYR A 110 -3.21 -2.19 -1.40
C TYR A 110 -2.34 -1.15 -0.69
N GLN A 111 -1.37 -1.57 0.13
CA GLN A 111 -0.47 -0.65 0.85
C GLN A 111 0.27 0.31 -0.09
N ARG A 112 0.76 -0.18 -1.23
CA ARG A 112 1.39 0.65 -2.26
C ARG A 112 0.43 1.69 -2.82
N ARG A 113 -0.84 1.33 -3.02
CA ARG A 113 -1.87 2.26 -3.51
C ARG A 113 -2.16 3.34 -2.47
N CYS A 114 -2.27 3.01 -1.19
CA CYS A 114 -2.44 4.01 -0.12
C CYS A 114 -1.30 5.01 -0.13
N HIS A 115 -0.04 4.53 -0.13
CA HIS A 115 1.13 5.42 -0.19
C HIS A 115 1.16 6.29 -1.45
N LYS A 116 0.70 5.76 -2.59
CA LYS A 116 0.59 6.55 -3.83
C LYS A 116 -0.48 7.64 -3.72
N LEU A 117 -1.61 7.36 -3.07
CA LEU A 117 -2.67 8.34 -2.86
C LEU A 117 -2.23 9.43 -1.89
N THR A 118 -1.65 9.08 -0.74
CA THR A 118 -1.10 10.03 0.23
C THR A 118 0.02 10.88 -0.37
N LEU A 119 0.90 10.27 -1.18
CA LEU A 119 1.92 11.00 -1.93
C LEU A 119 1.30 12.04 -2.89
N GLY A 120 0.24 11.68 -3.60
CA GLY A 120 -0.49 12.58 -4.50
C GLY A 120 -1.11 13.75 -3.75
N LEU A 121 -1.79 13.48 -2.62
CA LEU A 121 -2.39 14.50 -1.78
C LEU A 121 -1.33 15.47 -1.21
N ALA A 122 -0.22 14.94 -0.68
CA ALA A 122 0.87 15.75 -0.16
C ALA A 122 1.50 16.63 -1.26
N THR A 123 1.63 16.11 -2.47
CA THR A 123 2.14 16.86 -3.62
C THR A 123 1.18 17.98 -4.04
N GLU A 124 -0.14 17.73 -4.02
CA GLU A 124 -1.14 18.75 -4.34
C GLU A 124 -1.16 19.86 -3.28
N LYS A 125 -1.14 19.50 -1.98
CA LYS A 125 -1.02 20.46 -0.87
C LYS A 125 0.25 21.31 -0.96
N LEU A 126 1.38 20.71 -1.32
CA LEU A 126 2.63 21.43 -1.58
C LEU A 126 2.48 22.43 -2.76
N ARG A 127 1.79 22.02 -3.83
CA ARG A 127 1.54 22.88 -5.00
C ARG A 127 0.62 24.05 -4.65
N GLU A 128 -0.47 23.82 -3.95
CA GLU A 128 -1.41 24.84 -3.49
C GLU A 128 -0.71 25.86 -2.60
N MET A 129 0.07 25.39 -1.62
CA MET A 129 0.84 26.26 -0.73
C MET A 129 1.84 27.13 -1.50
N LYS A 130 2.54 26.54 -2.48
CA LYS A 130 3.47 27.29 -3.34
C LYS A 130 2.75 28.35 -4.18
N ILE A 131 1.55 28.07 -4.71
CA ILE A 131 0.75 29.04 -5.47
C ILE A 131 0.24 30.17 -4.55
N ARG A 132 -0.24 29.84 -3.34
CA ARG A 132 -0.66 30.84 -2.33
C ARG A 132 0.50 31.77 -1.96
N ILE A 133 1.71 31.24 -1.79
CA ILE A 133 2.92 32.04 -1.51
C ILE A 133 3.25 32.99 -2.68
N VAL A 134 3.18 32.51 -3.93
CA VAL A 134 3.47 33.33 -5.12
C VAL A 134 2.41 34.42 -5.33
N ASN A 135 1.13 34.13 -5.08
CA ASN A 135 0.03 35.07 -5.26
C ASN A 135 -0.16 36.04 -4.08
N GLY A 136 0.24 35.64 -2.86
CA GLY A 136 0.19 36.48 -1.66
C GLY A 136 1.27 37.56 -1.57
N GLY A 137 2.21 37.60 -2.52
CA GLY A 137 3.32 38.56 -2.55
C GLY A 137 3.01 39.93 -3.16
N GLY A 138 1.73 40.31 -3.36
CA GLY A 138 1.35 41.47 -4.18
C GLY A 138 0.37 42.49 -3.58
N GLY A 139 0.07 42.46 -2.28
CA GLY A 139 -0.89 43.40 -1.66
C GLY A 139 -0.44 43.93 -0.30
N PRO A 140 -0.59 45.24 -0.01
CA PRO A 140 -0.21 45.81 1.27
C PRO A 140 -1.20 45.34 2.35
N GLY A 141 -0.75 44.41 3.20
CA GLY A 141 -1.48 43.97 4.40
C GLY A 141 -1.87 42.48 4.49
N GLY A 142 -1.41 41.61 3.58
CA GLY A 142 -1.73 40.18 3.61
C GLY A 142 -0.52 39.29 3.86
N GLU A 143 0.10 39.35 5.05
CA GLU A 143 1.10 38.35 5.45
C GLU A 143 0.39 37.00 5.68
N PHE A 144 0.59 36.07 4.75
CA PHE A 144 0.26 34.66 4.96
C PHE A 144 1.26 34.08 5.99
N ASP A 145 0.96 34.28 7.27
CA ASP A 145 1.88 34.02 8.39
C ASP A 145 1.79 32.58 8.95
N GLY A 146 0.88 31.76 8.42
CA GLY A 146 0.77 30.37 8.81
C GLY A 146 -0.37 29.62 8.13
N VAL A 147 -0.27 28.30 8.19
CA VAL A 147 -1.33 27.36 7.80
C VAL A 147 -2.02 26.90 9.08
N GLY A 148 -3.35 26.88 9.10
CA GLY A 148 -4.09 26.31 10.23
C GLY A 148 -3.81 24.81 10.36
N ASP A 149 -3.65 24.32 11.59
CA ASP A 149 -3.28 22.93 11.91
C ASP A 149 -4.18 21.90 11.19
N ASP A 150 -5.48 22.15 11.13
CA ASP A 150 -6.48 21.31 10.42
C ASP A 150 -6.26 21.25 8.89
N GLU A 151 -5.59 22.25 8.29
CA GLU A 151 -5.30 22.28 6.84
C GLU A 151 -4.00 21.53 6.49
N PHE A 152 -3.14 21.29 7.50
CA PHE A 152 -1.82 20.67 7.39
C PHE A 152 -1.82 19.17 7.71
N GLU A 153 -2.86 18.65 8.36
CA GLU A 153 -2.96 17.23 8.70
C GLU A 153 -3.21 16.37 7.44
N ILE A 154 -2.20 15.61 7.03
CA ILE A 154 -2.32 14.66 5.92
C ILE A 154 -2.90 13.35 6.46
N HIS A 155 -4.21 13.21 6.38
CA HIS A 155 -4.87 11.95 6.70
C HIS A 155 -4.40 10.82 5.77
N TYR A 156 -4.22 9.64 6.34
CA TYR A 156 -3.91 8.44 5.59
C TYR A 156 -5.05 8.16 4.59
N GLN A 157 -4.72 7.99 3.31
CA GLN A 157 -5.72 7.82 2.28
C GLN A 157 -5.85 6.34 1.91
N GLU A 158 -7.03 5.79 2.14
CA GLU A 158 -7.38 4.43 1.74
C GLU A 158 -7.95 4.41 0.31
N PRO A 159 -7.67 3.36 -0.47
CA PRO A 159 -8.37 3.09 -1.71
C PRO A 159 -9.88 3.03 -1.45
N PRO A 160 -10.72 3.52 -2.39
CA PRO A 160 -12.16 3.37 -2.27
C PRO A 160 -12.55 1.88 -2.21
N GLU A 161 -13.68 1.57 -1.57
CA GLU A 161 -14.20 0.21 -1.40
C GLU A 161 -14.27 -0.61 -2.71
N SER A 162 -14.46 0.06 -3.85
CA SER A 162 -14.44 -0.56 -5.19
C SER A 162 -13.10 -1.19 -5.58
N TYR A 163 -12.00 -0.86 -4.88
CA TYR A 163 -10.68 -1.45 -5.11
C TYR A 163 -10.63 -2.94 -4.75
N PHE A 164 -11.50 -3.40 -3.85
CA PHE A 164 -11.61 -4.81 -3.45
C PHE A 164 -12.47 -5.65 -4.41
N VAL A 165 -13.15 -5.01 -5.37
CA VAL A 165 -14.10 -5.65 -6.30
C VAL A 165 -13.42 -6.15 -7.60
N ILE A 166 -12.08 -6.15 -7.66
CA ILE A 166 -11.28 -6.58 -8.82
C ILE A 166 -10.42 -7.80 -8.49
#